data_AF-A0A7X1KNQ8-F1
#
_entry.id   AF-A0A7X1KNQ8-F1
#
_cell.length_a   1.000
_cell.length_b   1.000
_cell.length_c   1.000
_cell.angle_alpha   90.00
_cell.angle_beta   90.00
_cell.angle_gamma   90.00
#
_symmetry.space_group_name_H-M   'P 1'
#
loop_
_entity.id
_entity.type
_entity.pdbx_description
1 polymer ?
#
loop_
_entity_poly.entity_id
_entity_poly.type
_entity_poly.pdbx_seq_one_letter_code
_entity_poly.pdbx_strand_id
1 'polypeptide(L)'
;MTERPTIEDAAARVISLEAELETAGHATTGGDELAATRAALHAWVETVVAAVASPGVGRVTLIHANGTQSKIAAPDLPFLLTRPVSFDQQG
;
A
#
# COMPACT_ATOMS: atom_id res chain seq x y z
N MET A 1 7.54 20.17 20.69
CA MET A 1 8.11 19.33 19.62
C MET A 1 7.49 17.96 19.80
N THR A 2 6.52 17.58 18.96
CA THR A 2 5.79 16.31 19.16
C THR A 2 6.68 15.18 18.65
N GLU A 3 7.04 14.25 19.53
CA GLU A 3 7.78 13.04 19.13
C GLU A 3 6.97 12.27 18.08
N ARG A 4 7.66 11.77 17.05
CA ARG A 4 7.03 10.90 16.05
C ARG A 4 6.82 9.52 16.68
N PRO A 5 5.65 8.89 16.48
CA PRO A 5 5.41 7.54 16.98
C PRO A 5 6.42 6.55 16.40
N THR A 6 6.80 5.56 17.20
CA THR A 6 7.65 4.45 16.74
C THR A 6 6.88 3.54 15.77
N ILE A 7 7.58 2.60 15.13
CA ILE A 7 6.95 1.60 14.25
C ILE A 7 6.00 0.73 15.08
N GLU A 8 6.41 0.39 16.29
CA GLU A 8 5.65 -0.40 17.25
C GLU A 8 4.39 0.34 17.69
N ASP A 9 4.48 1.64 18.01
CA ASP A 9 3.32 2.46 18.36
C ASP A 9 2.32 2.54 17.21
N ALA A 10 2.81 2.72 15.98
CA ALA A 10 1.97 2.79 14.80
C ALA A 10 1.26 1.45 14.54
N ALA A 11 1.98 0.34 14.64
CA ALA A 11 1.42 -1.00 14.45
C ALA A 11 0.40 -1.34 15.54
N ALA A 12 0.70 -1.06 16.80
CA ALA A 12 -0.22 -1.26 17.92
C ALA A 12 -1.49 -0.43 17.76
N ARG A 13 -1.38 0.80 17.25
CA ARG A 13 -2.54 1.65 16.99
C ARG A 13 -3.46 1.05 15.93
N VAL A 14 -2.92 0.50 14.85
CA VAL A 14 -3.72 -0.17 13.81
C VAL A 14 -4.43 -1.39 14.38
N ILE A 15 -3.71 -2.27 15.09
CA ILE A 15 -4.31 -3.46 15.71
C ILE A 15 -5.43 -3.07 16.68
N SER A 16 -5.23 -2.03 17.50
CA SER A 16 -6.26 -1.53 18.41
C SER A 16 -7.53 -1.09 17.66
N LEU A 17 -7.39 -0.45 16.50
CA LEU A 17 -8.53 -0.04 15.67
C LEU A 17 -9.23 -1.24 15.02
N GLU A 18 -8.49 -2.27 14.64
CA GLU A 18 -9.06 -3.51 14.09
C GLU A 18 -9.81 -4.31 15.17
N ALA A 19 -9.30 -4.31 16.39
CA ALA A 19 -9.94 -4.95 17.54
C ALA A 19 -11.31 -4.32 17.86
N GLU A 20 -11.47 -3.00 17.68
CA GLU A 20 -12.78 -2.32 17.78
C GLU A 20 -13.81 -2.86 16.76
N LEU A 21 -13.36 -3.48 15.67
CA LEU A 21 -14.18 -4.13 14.66
C LEU A 21 -14.26 -5.66 14.87
N GLU A 22 -13.96 -6.14 16.08
CA GLU A 22 -13.95 -7.56 16.45
C GLU A 22 -13.05 -8.41 15.53
N THR A 23 -11.98 -7.80 15.01
CA THR A 23 -11.01 -8.43 14.10
C THR A 23 -9.65 -8.55 14.78
N ALA A 24 -8.99 -9.70 14.61
CA ALA A 24 -7.63 -9.90 15.10
C ALA A 24 -6.60 -9.36 14.09
N GLY A 25 -5.75 -8.44 14.55
CA GLY A 25 -4.60 -7.94 13.79
C GLY A 25 -3.31 -8.65 14.18
N HIS A 26 -2.40 -8.81 13.23
CA HIS A 26 -1.03 -9.31 13.45
C HIS A 26 -0.03 -8.32 12.85
N ALA A 27 0.93 -7.89 13.65
CA ALA A 27 1.97 -6.97 13.21
C ALA A 27 3.30 -7.69 13.04
N THR A 28 3.86 -7.59 11.84
CA THR A 28 5.23 -7.99 11.54
C THR A 28 6.11 -6.75 11.41
N THR A 29 6.92 -6.43 12.41
CA THR A 29 7.69 -5.18 12.47
C THR A 29 9.20 -5.33 12.22
N GLY A 30 9.74 -6.55 12.13
CA GLY A 30 11.17 -6.74 11.91
C GLY A 30 11.63 -8.18 11.65
N GLY A 31 12.95 -8.34 11.50
CA GLY A 31 13.62 -9.64 11.38
C GLY A 31 13.25 -10.45 10.13
N ASP A 32 13.44 -11.76 10.23
CA ASP A 32 13.19 -12.72 9.15
C ASP A 32 11.71 -12.76 8.76
N GLU A 33 10.81 -12.52 9.72
CA GLU A 33 9.37 -12.48 9.46
C GLU A 33 9.02 -11.32 8.53
N LEU A 34 9.58 -10.12 8.77
CA LEU A 34 9.36 -8.98 7.87
C LEU A 34 9.95 -9.24 6.48
N ALA A 35 11.09 -9.92 6.40
CA ALA A 35 11.68 -10.31 5.13
C ALA A 35 10.77 -11.28 4.35
N ALA A 36 10.21 -12.28 5.02
CA ALA A 36 9.26 -13.22 4.44
C ALA A 36 7.97 -12.53 3.96
N THR A 37 7.42 -11.63 4.78
CA THR A 37 6.24 -10.83 4.41
C THR A 37 6.50 -9.97 3.17
N ARG A 38 7.66 -9.29 3.09
CA ARG A 38 8.04 -8.51 1.90
C ARG A 38 8.17 -9.38 0.65
N ALA A 39 8.81 -10.54 0.77
CA ALA A 39 8.96 -11.46 -0.36
C ALA A 39 7.61 -11.95 -0.89
N ALA A 40 6.68 -12.30 0.01
CA ALA A 40 5.32 -12.69 -0.37
C ALA A 40 4.56 -11.53 -1.05
N LEU A 41 4.67 -10.31 -0.52
CA LEU A 41 4.05 -9.12 -1.12
C LEU A 41 4.61 -8.83 -2.52
N HIS A 42 5.93 -8.92 -2.72
CA HIS A 42 6.53 -8.75 -4.04
C HIS A 42 6.03 -9.81 -5.03
N ALA A 43 6.03 -11.08 -4.64
CA ALA A 43 5.52 -12.16 -5.49
C ALA A 43 4.04 -11.96 -5.84
N TRP A 44 3.25 -11.44 -4.91
CA TRP A 44 1.86 -11.09 -5.17
C TRP A 44 1.71 -9.91 -6.13
N VAL A 45 2.55 -8.86 -6.02
CA VAL A 45 2.56 -7.72 -6.95
C VAL A 45 2.88 -8.17 -8.39
N GLU A 46 3.73 -9.18 -8.58
CA GLU A 46 4.03 -9.73 -9.92
C GLU A 46 2.79 -10.32 -10.63
N THR A 47 1.71 -10.61 -9.91
CA THR A 47 0.45 -11.09 -10.51
C THR A 47 -0.43 -9.98 -11.10
N VAL A 48 -0.06 -8.71 -10.86
CA VAL A 48 -0.82 -7.54 -11.31
C VAL A 48 -0.64 -7.34 -12.81
N VAL A 49 -1.76 -7.30 -13.53
CA VAL A 49 -1.79 -7.10 -14.99
C VAL A 49 -2.22 -5.69 -15.39
N ALA A 50 -2.83 -4.94 -14.47
CA ALA A 50 -3.16 -3.53 -14.68
C ALA A 50 -3.29 -2.78 -13.35
N ALA A 51 -3.07 -1.47 -13.38
CA ALA A 51 -3.24 -0.57 -12.24
C ALA A 51 -3.97 0.70 -12.64
N VAL A 52 -4.89 1.15 -11.79
CA VAL A 52 -5.58 2.44 -11.93
C VAL A 52 -5.15 3.32 -10.76
N ALA A 53 -4.34 4.33 -11.05
CA ALA A 53 -3.98 5.37 -10.10
C ALA A 53 -5.05 6.47 -10.10
N SER A 54 -5.61 6.80 -8.94
CA SER A 54 -6.63 7.84 -8.79
C SER A 54 -6.18 8.89 -7.77
N PRO A 55 -5.30 9.84 -8.16
CA PRO A 55 -4.77 10.86 -7.25
C PRO A 55 -5.86 11.67 -6.54
N GLY A 56 -6.97 12.00 -7.25
CA GLY A 56 -8.07 12.78 -6.68
C GLY A 56 -8.78 12.14 -5.48
N VAL A 57 -8.58 10.85 -5.23
CA VAL A 57 -9.14 10.14 -4.07
C VAL A 57 -8.08 9.38 -3.26
N GLY A 58 -6.78 9.58 -3.55
CA GLY A 58 -5.67 8.95 -2.81
C GLY A 58 -5.67 7.42 -2.83
N ARG A 59 -6.06 6.81 -3.95
CA ARG A 59 -6.20 5.34 -4.08
C ARG A 59 -5.57 4.80 -5.34
N VAL A 60 -5.10 3.55 -5.24
CA VAL A 60 -4.69 2.72 -6.36
C VAL A 60 -5.55 1.46 -6.38
N THR A 61 -6.09 1.10 -7.54
CA THR A 61 -6.73 -0.20 -7.75
C THR A 61 -5.83 -1.06 -8.62
N LEU A 62 -5.44 -2.23 -8.11
CA LEU A 62 -4.67 -3.24 -8.83
C LEU A 62 -5.62 -4.31 -9.37
N ILE A 63 -5.39 -4.74 -10.60
CA ILE A 63 -6.14 -5.81 -11.28
C ILE A 63 -5.18 -6.99 -11.48
N HIS A 64 -5.56 -8.16 -10.98
CA HIS A 64 -4.73 -9.37 -11.02
C HIS A 64 -5.07 -10.25 -12.24
N ALA A 65 -4.14 -11.12 -12.62
CA ALA A 65 -4.32 -12.03 -13.76
C ALA A 65 -5.54 -12.97 -13.62
N ASN A 66 -5.96 -13.28 -12.38
CA ASN A 66 -7.15 -14.07 -12.08
C ASN A 66 -8.46 -13.25 -12.12
N GLY A 67 -8.40 -11.97 -12.48
CA GLY A 67 -9.54 -11.05 -12.55
C GLY A 67 -9.92 -10.39 -11.22
N THR A 68 -9.28 -10.73 -10.10
CA THR A 68 -9.58 -10.07 -8.81
C THR A 68 -9.03 -8.64 -8.79
N GLN A 69 -9.59 -7.84 -7.88
CA GLN A 69 -9.20 -6.44 -7.69
C GLN A 69 -8.80 -6.19 -6.24
N SER A 70 -7.73 -5.45 -6.05
CA SER A 70 -7.27 -4.99 -4.74
C SER A 70 -7.18 -3.48 -4.71
N LYS A 71 -7.69 -2.87 -3.63
CA LYS A 71 -7.74 -1.41 -3.46
C LYS A 71 -6.78 -1.02 -2.36
N ILE A 72 -5.80 -0.19 -2.71
CA ILE A 72 -4.82 0.37 -1.78
C ILE A 72 -5.22 1.81 -1.50
N ALA A 73 -5.56 2.09 -0.24
CA ALA A 73 -5.73 3.45 0.27
C ALA A 73 -4.36 3.96 0.71
N ALA A 74 -3.72 4.75 -0.15
CA ALA A 74 -2.39 5.30 0.09
C ALA A 74 -2.33 6.67 -0.60
N PRO A 75 -2.33 7.79 0.16
CA PRO A 75 -2.40 9.14 -0.41
C PRO A 75 -1.31 9.42 -1.45
N ASP A 76 -0.09 8.95 -1.20
CA ASP A 76 1.08 9.28 -2.02
C ASP A 76 1.31 8.29 -3.17
N LEU A 77 0.82 7.06 -3.04
CA LEU A 77 1.08 5.99 -4.00
C LEU A 77 0.57 6.30 -5.42
N PRO A 78 -0.63 6.88 -5.65
CA PRO A 78 -1.08 7.26 -6.98
C PRO A 78 -0.09 8.15 -7.71
N PHE A 79 0.53 9.11 -7.01
CA PHE A 79 1.49 10.04 -7.61
C PHE A 79 2.81 9.36 -7.98
N LEU A 80 3.25 8.38 -7.19
CA LEU A 80 4.43 7.57 -7.50
C LEU A 80 4.23 6.67 -8.73
N LEU A 81 3.01 6.20 -8.97
CA LEU A 81 2.69 5.33 -10.10
C LEU A 81 2.39 6.09 -11.40
N THR A 82 1.99 7.35 -11.30
CA THR A 82 1.78 8.20 -12.48
C THR A 82 3.11 8.76 -12.98
N ARG A 83 3.43 8.54 -14.26
CA ARG A 83 4.52 9.27 -14.91
C ARG A 83 4.09 10.73 -15.16
N PRO A 84 4.98 11.72 -14.97
CA PRO A 84 4.69 13.09 -15.37
C PRO A 84 4.33 13.15 -16.85
N VAL A 85 3.25 13.86 -17.19
CA VAL A 85 2.92 14.17 -18.58
C VAL A 85 3.96 15.15 -19.09
N SER A 86 4.75 14.73 -20.08
CA SER A 86 5.60 15.64 -20.84
C SER A 86 4.82 16.07 -22.08
N PHE A 87 4.55 17.36 -22.21
CA PHE A 87 4.08 17.93 -23.46
C PHE A 87 5.31 18.15 -24.33
N ASP A 88 5.53 17.27 -25.31
CA ASP A 88 6.51 17.55 -26.35
C ASP A 88 6.12 18.88 -27.01
N GLN A 89 7.00 19.88 -26.93
CA GLN A 89 6.88 21.10 -27.72
C GLN A 89 7.21 20.76 -29.18
N GLN A 90 6.28 20.11 -29.88
CA GLN A 90 6.30 20.09 -31.33
C GLN A 90 5.48 21.28 -31.81
N GLY A 91 6.19 22.38 -32.05
CA GLY A 91 5.74 23.48 -32.90
C GLY A 91 5.92 23.16 -34.38
#